data_AF-A0AAE0SUJ2-F1
#
_entry.id   AF-A0AAE0SUJ2-F1
#
_cell.length_a   1.000
_cell.length_b   1.000
_cell.length_c   1.000
_cell.angle_alpha   90.00
_cell.angle_beta   90.00
_cell.angle_gamma   90.00
#
_symmetry.space_group_name_H-M   'P 1'
#
loop_
_entity.id
_entity.type
_entity.pdbx_description
1 polymer ?
#
loop_
_entity_poly.entity_id
_entity_poly.type
_entity_poly.pdbx_seq_one_letter_code
_entity_poly.pdbx_strand_id
1 'polypeptide(L)'
;MNGVCDLGERTSVVMQRHYVSTVQTAAHELGHNLGAFHDGEGEATGCKPEDYFVMSAKRPHLGKNSTYFKNMWTFSNCSVNSFKRNLQSKYVQCIVSVTL
;
A
#
# COMPACT_ATOMS: atom_id res chain seq x y z
N MET A 1 7.61 4.24 5.61
CA MET A 1 8.47 3.10 5.19
C MET A 1 8.84 3.33 3.73
N ASN A 2 10.04 2.98 3.27
CA ASN A 2 10.54 3.22 1.89
C ASN A 2 11.61 2.16 1.50
N GLY A 3 11.41 0.92 1.94
CA GLY A 3 12.46 -0.08 1.95
C GLY A 3 12.77 -0.74 0.60
N VAL A 4 11.99 -0.53 -0.46
CA VAL A 4 11.98 -1.39 -1.66
C VAL A 4 13.34 -1.66 -2.32
N CYS A 5 14.30 -0.74 -2.24
CA CYS A 5 15.67 -0.92 -2.75
C CYS A 5 16.74 -0.87 -1.65
N ASP A 6 16.35 -0.71 -0.40
CA ASP A 6 17.27 -0.68 0.74
C ASP A 6 17.69 -2.11 1.13
N LEU A 7 18.98 -2.35 1.35
CA LEU A 7 19.49 -3.70 1.61
C LEU A 7 18.96 -4.31 2.92
N GLY A 8 18.65 -3.48 3.93
CA GLY A 8 18.14 -3.89 5.23
C GLY A 8 16.62 -3.87 5.35
N GLU A 9 15.92 -3.09 4.51
CA GLU A 9 14.48 -2.86 4.64
C GLU A 9 13.63 -3.39 3.47
N ARG A 10 14.20 -3.91 2.37
CA ARG A 10 13.45 -4.41 1.18
C ARG A 10 12.67 -5.71 1.36
N THR A 11 12.31 -6.05 2.60
CA THR A 11 11.59 -7.29 2.92
C THR A 11 10.23 -6.97 3.52
N SER A 12 9.21 -7.71 3.10
CA SER A 12 7.86 -7.69 3.68
C SER A 12 7.53 -9.06 4.22
N VAL A 13 6.82 -9.13 5.36
CA VAL A 13 6.36 -10.38 5.95
C VAL A 13 4.84 -10.46 5.86
N VAL A 14 4.34 -11.49 5.18
CA VAL A 14 2.90 -11.69 4.99
C VAL A 14 2.44 -12.88 5.80
N MET A 15 1.56 -12.62 6.77
CA MET A 15 0.88 -13.71 7.46
C MET A 15 -0.27 -14.24 6.60
N GLN A 16 -0.20 -15.52 6.24
CA GLN A 16 -1.30 -16.18 5.54
C GLN A 16 -2.55 -16.20 6.42
N ARG A 17 -3.61 -15.56 5.94
CA ARG A 17 -4.98 -15.63 6.46
C ARG A 17 -5.86 -15.80 5.24
N HIS A 18 -6.55 -16.94 5.11
CA HIS A 18 -7.51 -17.32 4.06
C HIS A 18 -7.31 -16.70 2.65
N TYR A 19 -7.03 -17.51 1.63
CA TYR A 19 -6.85 -17.16 0.20
C TYR A 19 -6.75 -15.66 -0.14
N VAL A 20 -7.90 -15.01 -0.34
CA VAL A 20 -8.03 -13.67 -0.92
C VAL A 20 -7.47 -12.58 0.00
N SER A 21 -7.55 -12.73 1.32
CA SER A 21 -6.96 -11.76 2.25
C SER A 21 -5.43 -11.82 2.32
N THR A 22 -4.82 -12.94 1.93
CA THR A 22 -3.35 -13.05 1.90
C THR A 22 -2.76 -12.17 0.79
N VAL A 23 -3.42 -12.13 -0.37
CA VAL A 23 -3.02 -11.25 -1.49
C VAL A 23 -3.18 -9.78 -1.12
N GLN A 24 -4.24 -9.43 -0.39
CA GLN A 24 -4.42 -8.05 0.11
C GLN A 24 -3.33 -7.63 1.08
N THR A 25 -3.01 -8.50 2.04
CA THR A 25 -1.91 -8.22 2.97
C THR A 25 -0.59 -8.08 2.21
N ALA A 26 -0.29 -8.96 1.24
CA ALA A 26 0.90 -8.80 0.42
C ALA A 26 0.95 -7.45 -0.32
N ALA A 27 -0.16 -7.00 -0.90
CA ALA A 27 -0.26 -5.70 -1.56
C ALA A 27 -0.07 -4.53 -0.57
N HIS A 28 -0.62 -4.65 0.64
CA HIS A 28 -0.47 -3.68 1.73
C HIS A 28 1.00 -3.52 2.15
N GLU A 29 1.69 -4.63 2.44
CA GLU A 29 3.09 -4.60 2.84
C GLU A 29 4.01 -4.09 1.71
N LEU A 30 3.69 -4.43 0.46
CA LEU A 30 4.40 -3.87 -0.69
C LEU A 30 4.18 -2.36 -0.79
N GLY A 31 2.97 -1.87 -0.51
CA GLY A 31 2.66 -0.44 -0.45
C GLY A 31 3.54 0.30 0.57
N HIS A 32 3.77 -0.28 1.75
CA HIS A 32 4.72 0.27 2.72
C HIS A 32 6.15 0.33 2.16
N ASN A 33 6.62 -0.70 1.48
CA ASN A 33 7.96 -0.68 0.86
C ASN A 33 8.08 0.37 -0.26
N LEU A 34 6.97 0.67 -0.95
CA LEU A 34 6.89 1.70 -1.98
C LEU A 34 6.67 3.12 -1.46
N GLY A 35 6.50 3.32 -0.15
CA GLY A 35 6.41 4.67 0.42
C GLY A 35 5.09 5.09 1.02
N ALA A 36 4.06 4.23 0.99
CA ALA A 36 2.78 4.60 1.55
C ALA A 36 2.74 4.45 3.08
N PHE A 37 2.12 5.43 3.73
CA PHE A 37 1.60 5.31 5.09
C PHE A 37 0.22 4.64 5.04
N HIS A 38 -0.29 4.25 6.21
CA HIS A 38 -1.71 3.92 6.27
C HIS A 38 -2.57 5.13 5.88
N ASP A 39 -3.70 4.88 5.24
CA ASP A 39 -4.70 5.93 5.01
C ASP A 39 -5.17 6.48 6.36
N GLY A 40 -5.11 7.80 6.53
CA GLY A 40 -5.43 8.51 7.77
C GLY A 40 -4.23 8.86 8.64
N GLU A 41 -3.02 8.42 8.28
CA GLU A 41 -1.81 8.61 9.06
C GLU A 41 -0.72 9.35 8.26
N GLY A 42 0.19 10.05 8.96
CA GLY A 42 1.35 10.70 8.35
C GLY A 42 1.01 11.61 7.17
N GLU A 43 1.60 11.34 6.01
CA GLU A 43 1.34 12.08 4.76
C GLU A 43 0.00 11.71 4.08
N ALA A 44 -0.72 10.72 4.60
CA ALA A 44 -1.98 10.21 4.07
C ALA A 44 -3.21 10.59 4.93
N THR A 45 -3.10 11.61 5.79
CA THR A 45 -4.21 12.14 6.61
C THR A 45 -5.41 12.64 5.80
N GLY A 46 -5.22 12.96 4.50
CA GLY A 46 -6.30 13.33 3.58
C GLY A 46 -7.17 12.17 3.10
N CYS A 47 -6.73 10.93 3.29
CA CYS A 47 -7.50 9.72 2.93
C CYS A 47 -8.07 9.08 4.18
N LYS A 48 -9.36 8.73 4.18
CA LYS A 48 -10.00 8.17 5.36
C LYS A 48 -9.73 6.68 5.45
N PRO A 49 -9.36 6.14 6.62
CA PRO A 49 -9.23 4.69 6.79
C PRO A 49 -10.58 3.96 6.58
N GLU A 50 -11.70 4.63 6.80
CA GLU A 50 -13.05 4.07 6.55
C GLU A 50 -13.41 3.91 5.08
N ASP A 51 -12.57 4.38 4.15
CA ASP A 51 -12.78 4.12 2.71
C ASP A 51 -12.24 2.75 2.29
N TYR A 52 -11.51 2.06 3.17
CA TYR A 52 -11.03 0.67 3.03
C TYR A 52 -10.24 0.39 1.75
N PHE A 53 -9.48 1.37 1.28
CA PHE A 53 -8.45 1.14 0.27
C PHE A 53 -7.35 0.22 0.81
N VAL A 54 -6.49 -0.29 -0.07
CA VAL A 54 -5.46 -1.30 0.29
C VAL A 54 -4.60 -0.87 1.49
N MET A 55 -4.28 0.41 1.63
CA MET A 55 -3.47 0.93 2.74
C MET A 55 -4.28 1.34 3.98
N SER A 56 -5.57 1.02 4.05
CA SER A 56 -6.35 1.28 5.26
C SER A 56 -5.83 0.45 6.44
N ALA A 57 -5.65 1.10 7.59
CA ALA A 57 -5.39 0.44 8.87
C ALA A 57 -6.64 -0.30 9.42
N LYS A 58 -7.81 -0.13 8.77
CA LYS A 58 -9.09 -0.71 9.17
C LYS A 58 -9.54 -1.75 8.14
N ARG A 59 -10.24 -2.78 8.61
CA ARG A 59 -10.92 -3.74 7.74
C ARG A 59 -12.42 -3.42 7.67
N PRO A 60 -13.06 -3.54 6.49
CA PRO A 60 -14.48 -3.33 6.38
C PRO A 60 -15.22 -4.37 7.22
N HIS A 61 -16.24 -3.91 7.93
CA HIS A 61 -17.13 -4.83 8.63
C HIS A 61 -18.00 -5.53 7.60
N LEU A 62 -18.05 -6.87 7.67
CA LEU A 62 -18.92 -7.69 6.83
C LEU A 62 -20.37 -7.21 7.00
N GLY A 63 -21.00 -6.78 5.90
CA GLY A 63 -22.39 -6.27 5.88
C GLY A 63 -22.56 -4.80 5.47
N LYS A 64 -21.48 -4.05 5.20
CA LYS A 64 -21.56 -2.67 4.67
C LYS A 64 -21.39 -2.59 3.14
N ASN A 65 -21.83 -1.46 2.59
CA ASN A 65 -21.87 -1.01 1.18
C ASN A 65 -20.90 -1.74 0.21
N SER A 66 -21.43 -2.19 -0.93
CA SER A 66 -20.67 -2.90 -1.98
C SER A 66 -19.47 -2.12 -2.52
N THR A 67 -19.49 -0.78 -2.44
CA THR A 67 -18.36 0.08 -2.84
C THR A 67 -17.10 -0.17 -2.01
N TYR A 68 -17.24 -0.53 -0.73
CA TYR A 68 -16.08 -0.82 0.13
C TYR A 68 -15.31 -2.07 -0.33
N PHE A 69 -16.01 -3.06 -0.88
CA PHE A 69 -15.37 -4.24 -1.45
C PHE A 69 -14.59 -3.94 -2.73
N LYS A 70 -14.91 -2.86 -3.45
CA LYS A 70 -14.12 -2.44 -4.62
C LYS A 70 -12.83 -1.74 -4.20
N ASN A 71 -12.90 -0.87 -3.20
CA ASN A 71 -11.74 -0.11 -2.71
C ASN A 71 -10.67 -1.02 -2.11
N MET A 72 -11.08 -2.13 -1.52
CA MET A 72 -10.22 -3.20 -1.01
C MET A 72 -9.20 -3.76 -2.03
N TRP A 73 -9.37 -3.47 -3.32
CA TRP A 73 -8.49 -3.91 -4.40
C TRP A 73 -7.77 -2.75 -5.10
N THR A 74 -7.93 -1.53 -4.61
CA THR A 74 -7.35 -0.33 -5.20
C THR A 74 -6.61 0.49 -4.16
N PHE A 75 -5.59 1.20 -4.60
CA PHE A 75 -4.87 2.15 -3.76
C PHE A 75 -5.60 3.49 -3.75
N SER A 76 -5.60 4.16 -2.59
CA SER A 76 -6.09 5.53 -2.47
C SER A 76 -5.24 6.50 -3.28
N ASN A 77 -5.76 7.70 -3.56
CA ASN A 77 -4.94 8.74 -4.19
C ASN A 77 -3.76 9.17 -3.31
N CYS A 78 -3.89 9.12 -1.98
CA CYS A 78 -2.78 9.38 -1.06
C CYS A 78 -1.64 8.38 -1.27
N SER A 79 -1.96 7.09 -1.31
CA SER A 79 -1.00 6.02 -1.55
C SER A 79 -0.33 6.16 -2.91
N VAL A 80 -1.11 6.40 -3.97
CA VAL A 80 -0.58 6.61 -5.33
C VAL A 80 0.35 7.83 -5.39
N ASN A 81 0.01 8.91 -4.70
CA ASN A 81 0.87 10.09 -4.64
C ASN A 81 2.19 9.80 -3.90
N SER A 82 2.14 9.04 -2.81
CA SER A 82 3.36 8.59 -2.12
C SER A 82 4.23 7.70 -3.01
N PHE A 83 3.64 6.77 -3.75
CA PHE A 83 4.36 5.94 -4.72
C PHE A 83 5.03 6.79 -5.79
N LYS A 84 4.31 7.75 -6.38
CA LYS A 84 4.88 8.65 -7.39
C LYS A 84 6.05 9.46 -6.84
N ARG A 85 5.92 10.02 -5.63
CA ARG A 85 7.02 10.75 -4.97
C ARG A 85 8.23 9.85 -4.77
N ASN A 86 8.03 8.62 -4.28
CA ASN A 86 9.12 7.69 -4.04
C ASN A 86 9.76 7.21 -5.35
N LEU A 87 8.98 6.89 -6.38
CA LEU A 87 9.48 6.46 -7.70
C LEU A 87 10.31 7.51 -8.45
N GLN A 88 10.14 8.79 -8.11
CA GLN A 88 10.96 9.89 -8.63
C GLN A 88 12.30 10.04 -7.89
N SER A 89 12.48 9.32 -6.77
CA SER A 89 13.71 9.33 -5.99
C SER A 89 14.84 8.58 -6.68
N LYS A 90 16.08 9.06 -6.50
CA LYS A 90 17.28 8.33 -6.96
C LYS A 90 17.50 7.01 -6.21
N TYR A 91 16.85 6.82 -5.06
CA TYR A 91 17.04 5.66 -4.19
C TYR A 91 16.25 4.41 -4.60
N VAL A 92 15.40 4.49 -5.63
CA VAL A 92 14.56 3.36 -6.07
C VAL A 92 14.90 2.82 -7.47
N GLN A 93 16.12 3.04 -7.94
CA GLN A 93 16.59 2.60 -9.26
C GLN A 93 16.41 1.09 -9.52
N CYS A 94 16.43 0.26 -8.47
CA CYS A 94 16.31 -1.19 -8.60
C CYS A 94 14.96 -1.67 -9.20
N ILE A 95 13.94 -0.81 -9.25
CA ILE A 95 12.60 -1.12 -9.81
C ILE A 95 12.16 -0.18 -10.94
N VAL A 96 12.93 0.87 -11.28
CA VAL A 96 12.59 1.82 -12.34
C VAL A 96 13.48 1.71 -13.58
N SER A 97 14.59 0.98 -13.51
CA SER A 97 15.49 0.76 -14.63
C SER A 97 14.99 -0.37 -15.54
N VAL A 98 14.05 -0.07 -16.43
CA VAL A 98 13.90 -0.81 -17.68
C VAL A 98 14.72 -0.07 -18.72
N THR A 99 15.93 -0.55 -18.99
CA THR A 99 16.63 -0.20 -20.22
C THR A 99 15.82 -0.83 -21.36
N LEU A 100 15.07 -0.01 -22.11
CA LEU A 100 14.55 -0.38 -23.42
C LEU A 100 15.67 -0.29 -24.45
#